data_AF-A0A962NWX5-F1
#
_entry.id   AF-A0A962NWX5-F1
#
_cell.length_a   1.000
_cell.length_b   1.000
_cell.length_c   1.000
_cell.angle_alpha   90.00
_cell.angle_beta   90.00
_cell.angle_gamma   90.00
#
_symmetry.space_group_name_H-M   'P 1'
#
loop_
_entity.id
_entity.type
_entity.pdbx_description
1 polymer ?
#
loop_
_entity_poly.entity_id
_entity_poly.type
_entity_poly.pdbx_seq_one_letter_code
_entity_poly.pdbx_strand_id
1 'polypeptide(L)'
;MSVKFYNSIEQAVTDIINKIDGDIRLGAPLGLGKPNAFINAMYQRISSMPERCLHIFSALSLTKPTASSDLEARFLQPFVERVFGDYPDLNYVTDLKNNKVPNNINVNEFFLKSGDWLNNPAAQQNYINSNYTHIARDMAANGVNVICQSIAVRDEADGTRRYSLSCNPDLSEDLLDLLQPRREAGEHIFAVGVINHKLPFMPNDAEVSADQFDMIIEDAAGTHTLFSTPNMKVTLSDYAIGLHASSLVQDGGTLQIGIGSLGDAIVHGLILRNKDNSTYQNIIKGLNHNLPLPKTLDLKPFVDGLYGCSEMFVNGFLKLIQADIIRRAVYPHTGLQKLLNSHKITETVSLDTLNALRQAELIQSPLTGEDVAFLTRFGIFNDDCTVEDGQLVLGDLRFEADLDDETALANIKEYCLGTQLQGGSIMHGGFFLGPADFYQTLRDMPDEKLNRINMSTIAFINQLYGDRHGDEALKRAQRVKASFINTCMMA
;
A
#
# COMPACT_ATOMS: atom_id res chain seq x y z
N MET A 1 -11.29 -1.82 -24.44
CA MET A 1 -10.59 -2.67 -25.43
C MET A 1 -10.08 -3.90 -24.68
N SER A 2 -9.98 -5.07 -25.32
CA SER A 2 -9.37 -6.24 -24.67
C SER A 2 -7.88 -6.00 -24.40
N VAL A 3 -7.39 -6.39 -23.22
CA VAL A 3 -5.97 -6.31 -22.86
C VAL A 3 -5.09 -7.00 -23.90
N LYS A 4 -3.97 -6.37 -24.26
CA LYS A 4 -2.95 -6.96 -25.14
C LYS A 4 -1.74 -7.42 -24.35
N PHE A 5 -1.25 -8.62 -24.64
CA PHE A 5 -0.03 -9.15 -24.05
C PHE A 5 1.15 -8.97 -24.98
N TYR A 6 2.26 -8.45 -24.45
CA TYR A 6 3.51 -8.25 -25.18
C TYR A 6 4.65 -9.00 -24.50
N ASN A 7 5.49 -9.66 -25.30
CA ASN A 7 6.73 -10.29 -24.81
C ASN A 7 7.96 -9.40 -25.09
N SER A 8 7.74 -8.15 -25.47
CA SER A 8 8.79 -7.20 -25.84
C SER A 8 8.40 -5.77 -25.47
N ILE A 9 9.21 -5.13 -24.62
CA ILE A 9 9.06 -3.71 -24.28
C ILE A 9 9.16 -2.84 -25.55
N GLU A 10 10.14 -3.11 -26.42
CA GLU A 10 10.36 -2.31 -27.64
C GLU A 10 9.16 -2.35 -28.60
N GLN A 11 8.50 -3.49 -28.72
CA GLN A 11 7.30 -3.60 -29.55
C GLN A 11 6.13 -2.82 -28.93
N ALA A 12 5.91 -2.93 -27.62
CA ALA A 12 4.86 -2.18 -26.94
C ALA A 12 5.10 -0.66 -27.06
N VAL A 13 6.34 -0.20 -26.86
CA VAL A 13 6.74 1.20 -27.06
C VAL A 13 6.45 1.67 -28.49
N THR A 14 6.79 0.86 -29.48
CA THR A 14 6.52 1.17 -30.90
C THR A 14 5.03 1.31 -31.16
N ASP A 15 4.21 0.40 -30.63
CA ASP A 15 2.76 0.43 -30.81
C ASP A 15 2.11 1.64 -30.13
N ILE A 16 2.56 2.03 -28.93
CA ILE A 16 2.09 3.23 -28.23
C ILE A 16 2.42 4.48 -29.05
N ILE A 17 3.68 4.65 -29.48
CA ILE A 17 4.14 5.82 -30.23
C ILE A 17 3.39 5.98 -31.55
N ASN A 18 3.05 4.87 -32.21
CA ASN A 18 2.29 4.85 -33.46
C ASN A 18 0.79 5.15 -33.27
N LYS A 19 0.25 4.97 -32.07
CA LYS A 19 -1.18 5.16 -31.77
C LYS A 19 -1.49 6.50 -31.13
N ILE A 20 -0.58 7.05 -30.33
CA ILE A 20 -0.75 8.39 -29.77
C ILE A 20 -0.29 9.40 -30.82
N ASP A 21 -1.21 10.22 -31.29
CA ASP A 21 -0.89 11.42 -32.06
C ASP A 21 -0.32 12.50 -31.12
N GLY A 22 0.82 13.10 -31.48
CA GLY A 22 1.43 14.19 -30.72
C GLY A 22 2.23 13.76 -29.49
N ASP A 23 2.16 14.58 -28.43
CA ASP A 23 2.99 14.43 -27.23
C ASP A 23 2.61 13.19 -26.41
N ILE A 24 3.63 12.52 -25.88
CA ILE A 24 3.44 11.46 -24.91
C ILE A 24 3.60 12.06 -23.52
N ARG A 25 2.56 11.89 -22.69
CA ARG A 25 2.50 12.34 -21.31
C ARG A 25 2.41 11.11 -20.42
N LEU A 26 3.57 10.68 -19.93
CA LEU A 26 3.78 9.45 -19.19
C LEU A 26 3.66 9.73 -17.68
N GLY A 27 2.66 9.12 -17.04
CA GLY A 27 2.54 9.02 -15.59
C GLY A 27 3.16 7.72 -15.08
N ALA A 28 3.97 7.82 -14.02
CA ALA A 28 4.57 6.69 -13.35
C ALA A 28 4.43 6.81 -11.82
N PRO A 29 4.29 5.68 -11.10
CA PRO A 29 4.19 5.71 -9.64
C PRO A 29 5.49 6.18 -9.01
N LEU A 30 5.42 6.59 -7.73
CA LEU A 30 6.63 6.99 -7.01
C LEU A 30 7.46 5.78 -6.55
N GLY A 31 8.76 5.98 -6.32
CA GLY A 31 9.62 4.94 -5.78
C GLY A 31 9.69 3.66 -6.63
N LEU A 32 9.44 2.51 -6.00
CA LEU A 32 9.78 1.16 -6.48
C LEU A 32 8.92 0.66 -7.65
N GLY A 33 7.66 1.08 -7.73
CA GLY A 33 6.69 0.59 -8.72
C GLY A 33 6.93 1.06 -10.16
N LYS A 34 8.02 1.80 -10.43
CA LYS A 34 8.34 2.25 -11.78
C LYS A 34 8.85 1.10 -12.64
N PRO A 35 8.32 0.92 -13.87
CA PRO A 35 8.87 -0.03 -14.82
C PRO A 35 10.06 0.61 -15.55
N ASN A 36 11.20 0.69 -14.86
CA ASN A 36 12.37 1.44 -15.31
C ASN A 36 12.84 1.08 -16.72
N ALA A 37 12.84 -0.21 -17.09
CA ALA A 37 13.21 -0.65 -18.43
C ALA A 37 12.27 -0.10 -19.51
N PHE A 38 10.95 -0.09 -19.26
CA PHE A 38 9.96 0.49 -20.16
C PHE A 38 10.09 2.00 -20.28
N ILE A 39 10.27 2.69 -19.14
CA ILE A 39 10.48 4.15 -19.13
C ILE A 39 11.76 4.51 -19.90
N ASN A 40 12.84 3.74 -19.73
CA ASN A 40 14.09 3.94 -20.45
C ASN A 40 13.94 3.73 -21.96
N ALA A 41 13.20 2.71 -22.39
CA ALA A 41 12.92 2.47 -23.81
C ALA A 41 12.09 3.62 -24.44
N MET A 42 11.02 4.08 -23.76
CA MET A 42 10.24 5.24 -24.17
C MET A 42 11.11 6.51 -24.26
N TYR A 43 11.91 6.77 -23.23
CA TYR A 43 12.80 7.92 -23.16
C TYR A 43 13.82 7.92 -24.31
N GLN A 44 14.52 6.80 -24.52
CA GLN A 44 15.50 6.66 -25.60
C GLN A 44 14.87 6.85 -26.98
N ARG A 45 13.69 6.24 -27.22
CA ARG A 45 13.02 6.35 -28.50
C ARG A 45 12.63 7.79 -28.81
N ILE A 46 11.98 8.49 -27.89
CA ILE A 46 11.53 9.87 -28.11
C ILE A 46 12.71 10.85 -28.13
N SER A 47 13.78 10.60 -27.37
CA SER A 47 15.00 11.43 -27.44
C SER A 47 15.62 11.46 -28.84
N SER A 48 15.38 10.44 -29.67
CA SER A 48 15.82 10.38 -31.07
C SER A 48 14.83 10.98 -32.09
N MET A 49 13.66 11.46 -31.63
CA MET A 49 12.55 11.98 -32.44
C MET A 49 12.24 13.43 -32.03
N PRO A 50 12.99 14.43 -32.53
CA PRO A 50 12.83 15.82 -32.12
C PRO A 50 11.44 16.43 -32.43
N GLU A 51 10.67 15.80 -33.33
CA GLU A 51 9.29 16.15 -33.67
C GLU A 51 8.25 15.63 -32.66
N ARG A 52 8.66 14.77 -31.71
CA ARG A 52 7.80 14.22 -30.64
C ARG A 52 8.29 14.71 -29.29
N CYS A 53 7.37 15.07 -28.40
CA CYS A 53 7.71 15.42 -27.02
C CYS A 53 7.34 14.30 -26.03
N LEU A 54 8.16 14.14 -24.98
CA LEU A 54 7.85 13.31 -23.82
C LEU A 54 7.75 14.18 -22.58
N HIS A 55 6.64 14.07 -21.86
CA HIS A 55 6.47 14.62 -20.52
C HIS A 55 6.39 13.47 -19.53
N ILE A 56 7.28 13.45 -18.54
CA ILE A 56 7.28 12.45 -17.47
C ILE A 56 6.71 13.09 -16.21
N PHE A 57 5.73 12.45 -15.59
CA PHE A 57 5.10 12.84 -14.33
C PHE A 57 5.32 11.72 -13.31
N SER A 58 6.06 12.02 -12.24
CA SER A 58 6.59 10.99 -11.33
C SER A 58 7.05 11.59 -9.99
N ALA A 59 7.62 10.78 -9.10
CA ALA A 59 8.22 11.20 -7.85
C ALA A 59 9.23 10.18 -7.34
N LEU A 60 10.17 10.60 -6.49
CA LEU A 60 11.12 9.70 -5.84
C LEU A 60 11.78 8.74 -6.85
N SER A 61 12.48 9.30 -7.84
CA SER A 61 13.21 8.50 -8.81
C SER A 61 14.48 7.94 -8.19
N LEU A 62 14.48 6.63 -7.95
CA LEU A 62 15.55 5.93 -7.24
C LEU A 62 16.75 5.72 -8.18
N THR A 63 17.95 6.01 -7.68
CA THR A 63 19.22 5.78 -8.39
C THR A 63 20.22 5.10 -7.49
N LYS A 64 21.00 4.17 -8.04
CA LYS A 64 22.11 3.54 -7.32
C LYS A 64 23.11 4.60 -6.86
N PRO A 65 23.74 4.43 -5.68
CA PRO A 65 24.77 5.34 -5.23
C PRO A 65 26.00 5.21 -6.14
N THR A 66 26.60 6.35 -6.49
CA THR A 66 27.78 6.45 -7.34
C THR A 66 28.94 7.04 -6.56
N ALA A 67 30.13 6.48 -6.74
CA ALA A 67 31.33 7.01 -6.09
C ALA A 67 31.79 8.32 -6.76
N SER A 68 32.37 9.21 -5.96
CA SER A 68 32.96 10.48 -6.41
C SER A 68 34.49 10.42 -6.59
N SER A 69 35.13 9.32 -6.18
CA SER A 69 36.58 9.11 -6.31
C SER A 69 36.93 7.62 -6.47
N ASP A 70 38.14 7.33 -6.97
CA ASP A 70 38.65 5.96 -7.11
C ASP A 70 38.72 5.19 -5.78
N LEU A 71 39.10 5.88 -4.69
CA LEU A 71 39.16 5.27 -3.37
C LEU A 71 37.77 4.89 -2.88
N GLU A 72 36.81 5.80 -3.00
CA GLU A 72 35.42 5.54 -2.67
C GLU A 72 34.85 4.39 -3.53
N ALA A 73 35.17 4.36 -4.83
CA ALA A 73 34.71 3.32 -5.74
C ALA A 73 35.15 1.92 -5.29
N ARG A 74 36.38 1.76 -4.81
CA ARG A 74 36.89 0.47 -4.30
C ARG A 74 36.10 -0.06 -3.09
N PHE A 75 35.48 0.81 -2.29
CA PHE A 75 34.63 0.41 -1.18
C PHE A 75 33.15 0.28 -1.58
N LEU A 76 32.66 1.21 -2.42
CA LEU A 76 31.25 1.32 -2.76
C LEU A 76 30.82 0.31 -3.84
N GLN A 77 31.64 0.05 -4.87
CA GLN A 77 31.25 -0.83 -5.98
C GLN A 77 30.88 -2.24 -5.53
N PRO A 78 31.66 -2.94 -4.68
CA PRO A 78 31.28 -4.26 -4.19
C PRO A 78 29.97 -4.24 -3.39
N PHE A 79 29.70 -3.14 -2.68
CA PHE A 79 28.43 -2.95 -1.98
C PHE A 79 27.29 -2.76 -2.98
N VAL A 80 27.48 -1.95 -4.02
CA VAL A 80 26.47 -1.67 -5.03
C VAL A 80 26.08 -2.93 -5.81
N GLU A 81 27.06 -3.69 -6.28
CA GLU A 81 26.85 -4.96 -6.99
C GLU A 81 26.06 -5.95 -6.14
N ARG A 82 26.38 -6.05 -4.85
CA ARG A 82 25.70 -6.98 -3.93
C ARG A 82 24.27 -6.55 -3.56
N VAL A 83 24.04 -5.25 -3.37
CA VAL A 83 22.78 -4.74 -2.80
C VAL A 83 21.77 -4.31 -3.85
N PHE A 84 22.23 -3.74 -4.97
CA PHE A 84 21.36 -3.24 -6.04
C PHE A 84 21.40 -4.13 -7.28
N GLY A 85 22.42 -4.99 -7.44
CA GLY A 85 22.52 -5.95 -8.53
C GLY A 85 22.32 -5.32 -9.91
N ASP A 86 21.41 -5.93 -10.67
CA ASP A 86 20.98 -5.52 -12.01
C ASP A 86 19.89 -4.44 -12.03
N TYR A 87 19.61 -3.73 -10.91
CA TYR A 87 18.64 -2.63 -10.91
C TYR A 87 19.00 -1.59 -11.99
N PRO A 88 18.09 -1.30 -12.94
CA PRO A 88 18.31 -0.32 -13.99
C PRO A 88 18.07 1.08 -13.43
N ASP A 89 19.07 1.97 -13.50
CA ASP A 89 18.83 3.38 -13.24
C ASP A 89 17.98 3.99 -14.37
N LEU A 90 17.23 5.04 -14.03
CA LEU A 90 16.44 5.77 -15.01
C LEU A 90 17.33 6.73 -15.81
N ASN A 91 17.34 6.60 -17.13
CA ASN A 91 18.18 7.39 -18.03
C ASN A 91 17.89 8.88 -17.90
N TYR A 92 16.61 9.26 -17.82
CA TYR A 92 16.23 10.67 -17.65
C TYR A 92 16.77 11.27 -16.35
N VAL A 93 16.94 10.48 -15.28
CA VAL A 93 17.48 10.98 -14.00
C VAL A 93 18.98 11.23 -14.13
N THR A 94 19.69 10.33 -14.81
CA THR A 94 21.10 10.51 -15.14
C THR A 94 21.30 11.79 -15.97
N ASP A 95 20.49 12.01 -17.00
CA ASP A 95 20.58 13.21 -17.83
C ASP A 95 20.11 14.47 -17.08
N LEU A 96 19.10 14.38 -16.22
CA LEU A 96 18.63 15.49 -15.38
C LEU A 96 19.73 15.95 -14.40
N LYS A 97 20.41 15.02 -13.72
CA LYS A 97 21.56 15.33 -12.85
C LYS A 97 22.72 15.99 -13.59
N ASN A 98 22.92 15.62 -14.85
CA ASN A 98 24.00 16.13 -15.69
C ASN A 98 23.63 17.37 -16.53
N ASN A 99 22.40 17.90 -16.41
CA ASN A 99 21.86 18.96 -17.27
C ASN A 99 21.93 18.61 -18.78
N LYS A 100 21.62 17.35 -19.12
CA LYS A 100 21.67 16.79 -20.48
C LYS A 100 20.32 16.29 -21.00
N VAL A 101 19.22 16.60 -20.30
CA VAL A 101 17.88 16.23 -20.77
C VAL A 101 17.64 16.86 -22.15
N PRO A 102 17.26 16.09 -23.18
CA PRO A 102 16.99 16.63 -24.51
C PRO A 102 15.85 17.65 -24.50
N ASN A 103 15.90 18.63 -25.42
CA ASN A 103 14.96 19.74 -25.46
C ASN A 103 13.49 19.32 -25.67
N ASN A 104 13.25 18.13 -26.23
CA ASN A 104 11.92 17.56 -26.43
C ASN A 104 11.45 16.68 -25.26
N ILE A 105 12.18 16.65 -24.13
CA ILE A 105 11.80 15.90 -22.94
C ILE A 105 11.62 16.85 -21.75
N ASN A 106 10.49 16.72 -21.05
CA ASN A 106 10.18 17.44 -19.83
C ASN A 106 9.98 16.46 -18.68
N VAL A 107 10.69 16.66 -17.57
CA VAL A 107 10.57 15.82 -16.37
C VAL A 107 9.94 16.64 -15.26
N ASN A 108 8.77 16.21 -14.79
CA ASN A 108 8.01 16.86 -13.73
C ASN A 108 7.93 15.90 -12.55
N GLU A 109 8.54 16.28 -11.43
CA GLU A 109 8.45 15.50 -10.19
C GLU A 109 7.55 16.19 -9.17
N PHE A 110 6.74 15.41 -8.44
CA PHE A 110 5.91 15.91 -7.33
C PHE A 110 6.50 15.59 -5.94
N PHE A 111 7.70 15.01 -5.90
CA PHE A 111 8.51 14.85 -4.68
C PHE A 111 9.99 14.90 -5.05
N LEU A 112 10.76 15.73 -4.35
CA LEU A 112 12.22 15.80 -4.45
C LEU A 112 12.84 15.40 -3.12
N LYS A 113 13.81 14.48 -3.16
CA LYS A 113 14.59 14.14 -1.96
C LYS A 113 15.44 15.34 -1.52
N SER A 114 15.39 15.64 -0.22
CA SER A 114 16.05 16.80 0.38
C SER A 114 17.54 16.88 0.00
N GLY A 115 17.94 18.00 -0.59
CA GLY A 115 19.32 18.29 -0.97
C GLY A 115 19.78 17.68 -2.29
N ASP A 116 19.10 16.67 -2.84
CA ASP A 116 19.56 15.94 -4.04
C ASP A 116 19.54 16.82 -5.31
N TRP A 117 18.70 17.87 -5.33
CA TRP A 117 18.44 18.71 -6.51
C TRP A 117 18.83 20.19 -6.32
N LEU A 118 19.75 20.47 -5.40
CA LEU A 118 20.33 21.81 -5.27
C LEU A 118 21.07 22.18 -6.57
N ASN A 119 20.95 23.45 -6.98
CA ASN A 119 21.57 23.98 -8.21
C ASN A 119 21.12 23.29 -9.51
N ASN A 120 19.91 22.70 -9.55
CA ASN A 120 19.32 22.15 -10.77
C ASN A 120 18.05 22.95 -11.16
N PRO A 121 18.16 23.97 -12.04
CA PRO A 121 17.02 24.81 -12.40
C PRO A 121 15.88 24.02 -13.04
N ALA A 122 16.18 23.04 -13.89
CA ALA A 122 15.17 22.25 -14.58
C ALA A 122 14.30 21.44 -13.61
N ALA A 123 14.93 20.73 -12.66
CA ALA A 123 14.21 19.97 -11.64
C ALA A 123 13.39 20.89 -10.71
N GLN A 124 13.93 22.06 -10.34
CA GLN A 124 13.27 22.99 -9.44
C GLN A 124 12.10 23.74 -10.09
N GLN A 125 12.22 24.13 -11.36
CA GLN A 125 11.19 24.88 -12.09
C GLN A 125 10.03 23.99 -12.56
N ASN A 126 10.30 22.71 -12.84
CA ASN A 126 9.28 21.74 -13.25
C ASN A 126 8.71 20.94 -12.06
N TYR A 127 9.00 21.35 -10.82
CA TYR A 127 8.44 20.71 -9.63
C TYR A 127 6.94 20.96 -9.51
N ILE A 128 6.17 19.88 -9.32
CA ILE A 128 4.72 19.97 -9.07
C ILE A 128 4.50 20.09 -7.56
N ASN A 129 4.18 21.31 -7.11
CA ASN A 129 3.84 21.56 -5.72
C ASN A 129 2.35 21.27 -5.48
N SER A 130 2.03 20.05 -5.03
CA SER A 130 0.68 19.66 -4.67
C SER A 130 0.66 18.70 -3.49
N ASN A 131 -0.52 18.54 -2.87
CA ASN A 131 -0.71 17.51 -1.87
C ASN A 131 -0.67 16.16 -2.54
N TYR A 132 -0.01 15.18 -1.93
CA TYR A 132 0.20 13.87 -2.55
C TYR A 132 -1.12 13.19 -2.96
N THR A 133 -2.15 13.34 -2.12
CA THR A 133 -3.52 12.92 -2.37
C THR A 133 -4.15 13.46 -3.67
N HIS A 134 -3.69 14.60 -4.18
CA HIS A 134 -4.25 15.23 -5.39
C HIS A 134 -3.45 14.94 -6.65
N ILE A 135 -2.36 14.16 -6.57
CA ILE A 135 -1.46 13.96 -7.70
C ILE A 135 -2.15 13.26 -8.87
N ALA A 136 -3.05 12.30 -8.62
CA ALA A 136 -3.83 11.68 -9.69
C ALA A 136 -4.66 12.73 -10.48
N ARG A 137 -5.30 13.66 -9.78
CA ARG A 137 -6.03 14.80 -10.38
C ARG A 137 -5.09 15.68 -11.20
N ASP A 138 -3.94 16.03 -10.64
CA ASP A 138 -3.01 16.95 -11.29
C ASP A 138 -2.36 16.30 -12.52
N MET A 139 -2.05 15.00 -12.47
CA MET A 139 -1.61 14.21 -13.63
C MET A 139 -2.68 14.16 -14.73
N ALA A 140 -3.93 13.89 -14.38
CA ALA A 140 -5.04 13.88 -15.33
C ALA A 140 -5.25 15.26 -15.98
N ALA A 141 -5.20 16.33 -15.19
CA ALA A 141 -5.32 17.71 -15.66
C ALA A 141 -4.14 18.14 -16.56
N ASN A 142 -2.96 17.57 -16.35
CA ASN A 142 -1.80 17.76 -17.23
C ASN A 142 -1.87 16.89 -18.50
N GLY A 143 -2.94 16.13 -18.71
CA GLY A 143 -3.20 15.44 -19.97
C GLY A 143 -2.48 14.11 -20.10
N VAL A 144 -2.07 13.45 -19.00
CA VAL A 144 -1.47 12.10 -19.04
C VAL A 144 -2.26 11.18 -19.97
N ASN A 145 -1.53 10.51 -20.87
CA ASN A 145 -2.06 9.58 -21.88
C ASN A 145 -1.32 8.24 -21.93
N VAL A 146 -0.27 8.07 -21.13
CA VAL A 146 0.36 6.77 -20.84
C VAL A 146 0.53 6.64 -19.34
N ILE A 147 -0.03 5.60 -18.73
CA ILE A 147 0.17 5.25 -17.34
C ILE A 147 0.99 3.97 -17.35
N CYS A 148 2.11 3.93 -16.62
CA CYS A 148 2.95 2.74 -16.58
C CYS A 148 3.30 2.34 -15.16
N GLN A 149 3.26 1.04 -14.89
CA GLN A 149 3.54 0.49 -13.57
C GLN A 149 4.17 -0.90 -13.67
N SER A 150 5.16 -1.16 -12.81
CA SER A 150 5.63 -2.51 -12.53
C SER A 150 4.56 -3.25 -11.72
N ILE A 151 4.16 -4.43 -12.19
CA ILE A 151 3.15 -5.26 -11.54
C ILE A 151 3.73 -6.62 -11.16
N ALA A 152 3.19 -7.21 -10.09
CA ALA A 152 3.43 -8.61 -9.75
C ALA A 152 2.41 -9.50 -10.46
N VAL A 153 2.79 -10.76 -10.69
CA VAL A 153 1.93 -11.80 -11.26
C VAL A 153 1.99 -13.04 -10.39
N ARG A 154 0.87 -13.75 -10.28
CA ARG A 154 0.78 -15.07 -9.67
C ARG A 154 0.06 -16.00 -10.65
N ASP A 155 0.73 -17.10 -11.01
CA ASP A 155 0.13 -18.18 -11.79
C ASP A 155 -0.53 -19.18 -10.81
N GLU A 156 -1.83 -19.42 -10.99
CA GLU A 156 -2.60 -20.36 -10.18
C GLU A 156 -2.56 -21.77 -10.78
N ALA A 157 -2.86 -22.78 -9.96
CA ALA A 157 -2.80 -24.19 -10.37
C ALA A 157 -3.80 -24.56 -11.48
N ASP A 158 -4.89 -23.80 -11.59
CA ASP A 158 -5.91 -23.94 -12.64
C ASP A 158 -5.52 -23.24 -13.96
N GLY A 159 -4.34 -22.62 -14.00
CA GLY A 159 -3.82 -21.90 -15.16
C GLY A 159 -4.30 -20.45 -15.26
N THR A 160 -5.08 -19.95 -14.29
CA THR A 160 -5.44 -18.54 -14.22
C THR A 160 -4.25 -17.69 -13.76
N ARG A 161 -4.19 -16.44 -14.22
CA ARG A 161 -3.18 -15.47 -13.82
C ARG A 161 -3.83 -14.33 -13.07
N ARG A 162 -3.27 -14.00 -11.91
CA ARG A 162 -3.68 -12.86 -11.08
C ARG A 162 -2.62 -11.78 -11.12
N TYR A 163 -3.04 -10.53 -11.08
CA TYR A 163 -2.17 -9.36 -11.20
C TYR A 163 -2.29 -8.47 -9.97
N SER A 164 -1.18 -7.89 -9.55
CA SER A 164 -1.14 -7.00 -8.39
C SER A 164 -0.28 -5.78 -8.66
N LEU A 165 -0.79 -4.61 -8.27
CA LEU A 165 -0.08 -3.34 -8.21
C LEU A 165 1.04 -3.35 -7.15
N SER A 166 1.09 -4.40 -6.31
CA SER A 166 2.19 -4.73 -5.41
C SER A 166 2.56 -3.55 -4.48
N CYS A 167 3.70 -2.93 -4.75
CA CYS A 167 4.31 -1.91 -3.92
C CYS A 167 3.72 -0.51 -4.09
N ASN A 168 2.91 -0.27 -5.12
CA ASN A 168 2.40 1.06 -5.46
C ASN A 168 0.97 1.03 -6.04
N PRO A 169 -0.06 0.63 -5.28
CA PRO A 169 -1.45 0.92 -5.67
C PRO A 169 -1.81 2.42 -5.52
N ASP A 170 -0.91 3.21 -4.92
CA ASP A 170 -1.09 4.60 -4.53
C ASP A 170 -1.92 5.50 -5.46
N LEU A 171 -1.61 5.58 -6.75
CA LEU A 171 -2.21 6.56 -7.67
C LEU A 171 -2.92 5.95 -8.88
N SER A 172 -2.61 4.70 -9.23
CA SER A 172 -2.91 4.17 -10.57
C SER A 172 -4.41 4.02 -10.84
N GLU A 173 -5.17 3.51 -9.87
CA GLU A 173 -6.62 3.38 -10.01
C GLU A 173 -7.32 4.75 -10.05
N ASP A 174 -6.97 5.63 -9.11
CA ASP A 174 -7.54 6.98 -9.04
C ASP A 174 -7.27 7.76 -10.34
N LEU A 175 -6.07 7.61 -10.92
CA LEU A 175 -5.72 8.23 -12.19
C LEU A 175 -6.51 7.63 -13.36
N LEU A 176 -6.72 6.32 -13.38
CA LEU A 176 -7.51 5.66 -14.42
C LEU A 176 -8.97 6.11 -14.41
N ASP A 177 -9.59 6.21 -13.23
CA ASP A 177 -10.94 6.73 -13.06
C ASP A 177 -11.08 8.14 -13.64
N LEU A 178 -10.11 9.01 -13.33
CA LEU A 178 -10.09 10.39 -13.82
C LEU A 178 -9.87 10.51 -15.32
N LEU A 179 -9.24 9.51 -15.94
CA LEU A 179 -8.98 9.47 -17.38
C LEU A 179 -10.11 8.78 -18.16
N GLN A 180 -11.00 8.04 -17.50
CA GLN A 180 -12.08 7.28 -18.13
C GLN A 180 -12.96 8.12 -19.06
N PRO A 181 -13.39 9.35 -18.73
CA PRO A 181 -14.18 10.17 -19.65
C PRO A 181 -13.45 10.50 -20.97
N ARG A 182 -12.13 10.67 -20.93
CA ARG A 182 -11.31 10.91 -22.14
C ARG A 182 -11.19 9.64 -22.99
N ARG A 183 -11.07 8.47 -22.35
CA ARG A 183 -11.07 7.17 -23.03
C ARG A 183 -12.40 6.91 -23.73
N GLU A 184 -13.52 7.22 -23.07
CA GLU A 184 -14.87 7.10 -23.65
C GLU A 184 -15.10 8.06 -24.82
N ALA A 185 -14.46 9.24 -24.80
CA ALA A 185 -14.45 10.18 -25.91
C ALA A 185 -13.56 9.72 -27.11
N GLY A 186 -12.91 8.55 -27.00
CA GLY A 186 -12.10 7.95 -28.06
C GLY A 186 -10.63 8.37 -28.06
N GLU A 187 -10.15 9.06 -27.02
CA GLU A 187 -8.73 9.41 -26.91
C GLU A 187 -7.86 8.16 -26.68
N HIS A 188 -6.72 8.09 -27.38
CA HIS A 188 -5.74 7.02 -27.19
C HIS A 188 -4.95 7.21 -25.90
N ILE A 189 -5.43 6.59 -24.82
CA ILE A 189 -4.77 6.54 -23.51
C ILE A 189 -4.45 5.08 -23.18
N PHE A 190 -3.22 4.81 -22.75
CA PHE A 190 -2.74 3.47 -22.45
C PHE A 190 -2.44 3.27 -20.97
N ALA A 191 -3.02 2.24 -20.37
CA ALA A 191 -2.62 1.66 -19.10
C ALA A 191 -1.68 0.48 -19.35
N VAL A 192 -0.43 0.60 -18.90
CA VAL A 192 0.66 -0.35 -19.17
C VAL A 192 1.16 -0.99 -17.88
N GLY A 193 0.92 -2.30 -17.74
CA GLY A 193 1.50 -3.13 -16.70
C GLY A 193 2.76 -3.84 -17.20
N VAL A 194 3.88 -3.71 -16.51
CA VAL A 194 5.13 -4.44 -16.83
C VAL A 194 5.40 -5.44 -15.73
N ILE A 195 5.43 -6.73 -16.07
CA ILE A 195 5.63 -7.79 -15.08
C ILE A 195 7.08 -7.75 -14.58
N ASN A 196 7.22 -7.65 -13.27
CA ASN A 196 8.48 -7.90 -12.58
C ASN A 196 8.28 -9.07 -11.62
N HIS A 197 8.83 -10.24 -11.98
CA HIS A 197 8.71 -11.48 -11.19
C HIS A 197 9.40 -11.40 -9.82
N LYS A 198 10.19 -10.35 -9.55
CA LYS A 198 10.75 -10.10 -8.21
C LYS A 198 9.84 -9.23 -7.34
N LEU A 199 8.75 -8.64 -7.83
CA LEU A 199 7.82 -7.92 -6.96
C LEU A 199 7.02 -8.88 -6.06
N PRO A 200 6.82 -8.57 -4.76
CA PRO A 200 5.88 -9.31 -3.93
C PRO A 200 4.45 -9.16 -4.45
N PHE A 201 3.72 -10.26 -4.64
CA PHE A 201 2.30 -10.19 -4.92
C PHE A 201 1.56 -9.71 -3.67
N MET A 202 0.77 -8.63 -3.77
CA MET A 202 -0.05 -8.12 -2.66
C MET A 202 -1.53 -8.31 -2.99
N PRO A 203 -2.31 -9.00 -2.14
CA PRO A 203 -3.74 -9.23 -2.34
C PRO A 203 -4.58 -7.98 -1.99
N ASN A 204 -5.90 -8.15 -1.93
CA ASN A 204 -6.87 -7.10 -1.55
C ASN A 204 -6.90 -5.94 -2.55
N ASP A 205 -6.85 -4.68 -2.10
CA ASP A 205 -7.02 -3.50 -2.97
C ASP A 205 -5.90 -3.39 -4.02
N ALA A 206 -4.73 -3.99 -3.79
CA ALA A 206 -3.65 -4.00 -4.78
C ALA A 206 -3.85 -5.05 -5.87
N GLU A 207 -4.72 -6.04 -5.68
CA GLU A 207 -5.04 -7.04 -6.69
C GLU A 207 -6.05 -6.49 -7.69
N VAL A 208 -5.72 -6.58 -8.97
CA VAL A 208 -6.48 -5.94 -10.04
C VAL A 208 -6.74 -6.90 -11.20
N SER A 209 -7.84 -6.66 -11.92
CA SER A 209 -8.15 -7.40 -13.14
C SER A 209 -7.18 -7.03 -14.26
N ALA A 210 -6.87 -8.00 -15.13
CA ALA A 210 -6.13 -7.75 -16.36
C ALA A 210 -6.81 -6.68 -17.26
N ASP A 211 -8.15 -6.58 -17.19
CA ASP A 211 -8.94 -5.63 -17.99
C ASP A 211 -8.70 -4.16 -17.64
N GLN A 212 -8.05 -3.89 -16.50
CA GLN A 212 -7.62 -2.54 -16.14
C GLN A 212 -6.49 -2.03 -17.05
N PHE A 213 -5.75 -2.94 -17.70
CA PHE A 213 -4.62 -2.63 -18.56
C PHE A 213 -5.01 -2.70 -20.05
N ASP A 214 -4.50 -1.76 -20.84
CA ASP A 214 -4.51 -1.89 -22.30
C ASP A 214 -3.37 -2.80 -22.77
N MET A 215 -2.27 -2.83 -22.02
CA MET A 215 -1.07 -3.62 -22.30
C MET A 215 -0.49 -4.24 -21.03
N ILE A 216 -0.25 -5.55 -21.07
CA ILE A 216 0.58 -6.26 -20.08
C ILE A 216 1.84 -6.77 -20.79
N ILE A 217 3.00 -6.42 -20.25
CA ILE A 217 4.31 -6.70 -20.86
C ILE A 217 5.07 -7.69 -19.98
N GLU A 218 5.45 -8.83 -20.56
CA GLU A 218 6.31 -9.85 -19.96
C GLU A 218 7.61 -9.97 -20.76
N ASP A 219 8.56 -9.07 -20.48
CA ASP A 219 9.90 -9.04 -21.09
C ASP A 219 10.94 -9.33 -19.99
N ALA A 220 12.02 -10.03 -20.34
CA ALA A 220 13.12 -10.32 -19.41
C ALA A 220 13.71 -9.03 -18.79
N ALA A 221 13.75 -7.93 -19.53
CA ALA A 221 14.22 -6.64 -19.02
C ALA A 221 13.31 -6.03 -17.95
N GLY A 222 12.04 -6.45 -17.86
CA GLY A 222 11.10 -6.04 -16.81
C GLY A 222 11.39 -6.67 -15.44
N THR A 223 12.11 -7.79 -15.41
CA THR A 223 12.45 -8.51 -14.17
C THR A 223 13.90 -8.25 -13.77
N HIS A 224 14.09 -7.45 -12.73
CA HIS A 224 15.41 -7.07 -12.20
C HIS A 224 15.37 -6.98 -10.68
N THR A 225 16.55 -6.92 -10.04
CA THR A 225 16.70 -6.71 -8.59
C THR A 225 15.91 -5.48 -8.15
N LEU A 226 15.15 -5.60 -7.07
CA LEU A 226 14.38 -4.48 -6.50
C LEU A 226 15.32 -3.50 -5.80
N PHE A 227 15.01 -2.21 -5.87
CA PHE A 227 15.81 -1.19 -5.20
C PHE A 227 15.77 -1.42 -3.69
N SER A 228 16.93 -1.64 -3.08
CA SER A 228 17.05 -1.88 -1.64
C SER A 228 17.33 -0.58 -0.90
N THR A 229 16.68 -0.36 0.24
CA THR A 229 17.01 0.71 1.19
C THR A 229 17.63 0.12 2.46
N PRO A 230 18.96 0.05 2.55
CA PRO A 230 19.65 -0.43 3.75
C PRO A 230 19.32 0.44 4.97
N ASN A 231 19.17 -0.19 6.13
CA ASN A 231 18.96 0.52 7.38
C ASN A 231 20.20 1.36 7.73
N MET A 232 19.96 2.58 8.20
CA MET A 232 21.01 3.48 8.68
C MET A 232 21.38 3.15 10.13
N LYS A 233 22.56 3.60 10.57
CA LYS A 233 22.92 3.56 11.99
C LYS A 233 21.93 4.41 12.79
N VAL A 234 21.35 3.84 13.84
CA VAL A 234 20.54 4.59 14.82
C VAL A 234 21.47 5.33 15.77
N THR A 235 21.34 6.66 15.83
CA THR A 235 22.14 7.50 16.74
C THR A 235 21.59 7.46 18.17
N LEU A 236 22.38 7.88 19.17
CA LEU A 236 21.89 7.98 20.55
C LEU A 236 20.71 8.98 20.66
N SER A 237 20.76 10.07 19.90
CA SER A 237 19.67 11.04 19.83
C SER A 237 18.41 10.40 19.25
N ASP A 238 18.52 9.66 18.15
CA ASP A 238 17.38 8.95 17.55
C ASP A 238 16.81 7.91 18.50
N TYR A 239 17.65 7.16 19.22
CA TYR A 239 17.19 6.24 20.26
C TYR A 239 16.40 6.97 21.35
N ALA A 240 16.91 8.09 21.87
CA ALA A 240 16.22 8.86 22.90
C ALA A 240 14.87 9.40 22.42
N ILE A 241 14.82 9.97 21.21
CA ILE A 241 13.58 10.47 20.61
C ILE A 241 12.61 9.31 20.35
N GLY A 242 13.08 8.20 19.76
CA GLY A 242 12.25 7.05 19.44
C GLY A 242 11.66 6.36 20.67
N LEU A 243 12.45 6.23 21.74
CA LEU A 243 11.97 5.73 23.03
C LEU A 243 10.92 6.66 23.63
N HIS A 244 11.18 7.97 23.65
CA HIS A 244 10.19 8.93 24.13
C HIS A 244 8.89 8.87 23.30
N ALA A 245 8.99 8.89 21.96
CA ALA A 245 7.84 8.83 21.07
C ALA A 245 7.04 7.52 21.23
N SER A 246 7.71 6.38 21.46
CA SER A 246 7.03 5.10 21.70
C SER A 246 6.13 5.10 22.95
N SER A 247 6.39 5.99 23.91
CA SER A 247 5.56 6.15 25.12
C SER A 247 4.27 6.93 24.87
N LEU A 248 4.16 7.62 23.73
CA LEU A 248 2.96 8.35 23.32
C LEU A 248 1.97 7.47 22.54
N VAL A 249 2.44 6.32 22.04
CA VAL A 249 1.61 5.37 21.29
C VAL A 249 0.70 4.62 22.26
N GLN A 250 -0.62 4.68 22.05
CA GLN A 250 -1.58 4.04 22.96
C GLN A 250 -1.97 2.65 22.48
N ASP A 251 -2.15 1.71 23.42
CA ASP A 251 -2.70 0.38 23.10
C ASP A 251 -4.13 0.46 22.51
N GLY A 252 -4.43 -0.44 21.58
CA GLY A 252 -5.65 -0.44 20.78
C GLY A 252 -5.69 0.69 19.74
N GLY A 253 -4.58 1.38 19.52
CA GLY A 253 -4.50 2.56 18.67
C GLY A 253 -4.19 2.28 17.20
N THR A 254 -3.85 3.37 16.51
CA THR A 254 -3.45 3.38 15.10
C THR A 254 -2.08 4.01 14.98
N LEU A 255 -1.20 3.43 14.18
CA LEU A 255 0.18 3.88 14.04
C LEU A 255 0.51 4.25 12.60
N GLN A 256 1.11 5.42 12.43
CA GLN A 256 1.85 5.84 11.24
C GLN A 256 3.24 6.28 11.67
N ILE A 257 4.26 5.76 10.99
CA ILE A 257 5.66 6.13 11.17
C ILE A 257 6.35 6.26 9.82
N GLY A 258 7.33 7.14 9.74
CA GLY A 258 8.20 7.30 8.57
C GLY A 258 9.36 6.30 8.51
N ILE A 259 10.28 6.55 7.58
CA ILE A 259 11.50 5.76 7.35
C ILE A 259 12.71 6.29 8.14
N GLY A 260 13.82 5.56 8.05
CA GLY A 260 15.13 5.98 8.54
C GLY A 260 15.37 5.63 10.00
N SER A 261 16.50 6.12 10.53
CA SER A 261 16.97 5.77 11.87
C SER A 261 15.97 6.08 12.98
N LEU A 262 15.20 7.16 12.85
CA LEU A 262 14.18 7.51 13.84
C LEU A 262 12.99 6.54 13.81
N GLY A 263 12.51 6.16 12.62
CA GLY A 263 11.47 5.13 12.48
C GLY A 263 11.92 3.80 13.10
N ASP A 264 13.16 3.39 12.82
CA ASP A 264 13.76 2.18 13.42
C ASP A 264 13.86 2.27 14.95
N ALA A 265 14.21 3.45 15.49
CA ALA A 265 14.27 3.67 16.94
C ALA A 265 12.88 3.57 17.62
N ILE A 266 11.84 4.11 16.99
CA ILE A 266 10.45 4.01 17.49
C ILE A 266 10.02 2.54 17.50
N VAL A 267 10.23 1.83 16.39
CA VAL A 267 9.90 0.40 16.26
C VAL A 267 10.60 -0.41 17.33
N HIS A 268 11.90 -0.17 17.52
CA HIS A 268 12.66 -0.83 18.58
C HIS A 268 12.10 -0.53 19.97
N GLY A 269 11.75 0.73 20.26
CA GLY A 269 11.13 1.15 21.51
C GLY A 269 9.79 0.45 21.77
N LEU A 270 8.93 0.32 20.75
CA LEU A 270 7.66 -0.40 20.84
C LEU A 270 7.86 -1.91 21.08
N ILE A 271 8.83 -2.53 20.41
CA ILE A 271 9.17 -3.94 20.62
C ILE A 271 9.71 -4.15 22.04
N LEU A 272 10.60 -3.27 22.52
CA LEU A 272 11.15 -3.34 23.87
C LEU A 272 10.04 -3.15 24.91
N ARG A 273 9.16 -2.17 24.72
CA ARG A 273 7.97 -1.96 25.56
C ARG A 273 7.12 -3.22 25.68
N ASN A 274 6.94 -3.96 24.59
CA ASN A 274 6.12 -5.17 24.58
C ASN A 274 6.83 -6.40 25.18
N LYS A 275 8.11 -6.62 24.83
CA LYS A 275 8.84 -7.86 25.15
C LYS A 275 9.66 -7.80 26.44
N ASP A 276 10.17 -6.63 26.82
CA ASP A 276 10.96 -6.40 28.04
C ASP A 276 10.56 -5.06 28.69
N ASN A 277 9.35 -5.05 29.23
CA ASN A 277 8.72 -3.84 29.73
C ASN A 277 9.41 -3.21 30.93
N SER A 278 10.07 -4.03 31.77
CA SER A 278 10.79 -3.53 32.95
C SER A 278 11.99 -2.69 32.53
N THR A 279 12.80 -3.18 31.57
CA THR A 279 13.91 -2.45 30.97
C THR A 279 13.41 -1.19 30.28
N TYR A 280 12.34 -1.29 29.48
CA TYR A 280 11.73 -0.14 28.83
C TYR A 280 11.35 0.97 29.84
N GLN A 281 10.59 0.63 30.88
CA GLN A 281 10.16 1.60 31.89
C GLN A 281 11.34 2.24 32.65
N ASN A 282 12.40 1.47 32.92
CA ASN A 282 13.60 2.00 33.56
C ASN A 282 14.31 3.02 32.68
N ILE A 283 14.40 2.77 31.36
CA ILE A 283 14.98 3.72 30.42
C ILE A 283 14.12 4.98 30.31
N ILE A 284 12.79 4.86 30.19
CA ILE A 284 11.89 6.02 30.13
C ILE A 284 11.98 6.89 31.39
N LYS A 285 12.05 6.27 32.58
CA LYS A 285 12.28 7.02 33.84
C LYS A 285 13.61 7.74 33.83
N GLY A 286 14.68 7.08 33.39
CA GLY A 286 16.02 7.68 33.27
C GLY A 286 16.05 8.88 32.32
N LEU A 287 15.44 8.75 31.14
CA LEU A 287 15.30 9.84 30.15
C LEU A 287 14.47 11.01 30.70
N ASN A 288 13.51 10.75 31.58
CA ASN A 288 12.71 11.77 32.25
C ASN A 288 13.32 12.25 33.58
N HIS A 289 14.63 12.05 33.81
CA HIS A 289 15.34 12.46 35.03
C HIS A 289 14.71 11.92 36.34
N ASN A 290 14.05 10.76 36.28
CA ASN A 290 13.27 10.18 37.37
C ASN A 290 12.16 11.08 37.94
N LEU A 291 11.74 12.10 37.18
CA LEU A 291 10.57 12.91 37.53
C LEU A 291 9.27 12.12 37.26
N PRO A 292 8.17 12.45 37.96
CA PRO A 292 6.87 11.84 37.68
C PRO A 292 6.48 11.94 36.20
N LEU A 293 6.11 10.81 35.61
CA LEU A 293 5.74 10.73 34.20
C LEU A 293 4.30 11.23 33.98
N PRO A 294 4.01 11.97 32.89
CA PRO A 294 2.66 12.38 32.56
C PRO A 294 1.72 11.18 32.40
N LYS A 295 0.46 11.34 32.84
CA LYS A 295 -0.59 10.30 32.68
C LYS A 295 -0.98 10.05 31.22
N THR A 296 -0.59 10.95 30.32
CA THR A 296 -0.82 10.81 28.87
C THR A 296 0.10 9.78 28.23
N LEU A 297 1.17 9.36 28.91
CA LEU A 297 2.05 8.30 28.43
C LEU A 297 1.44 6.92 28.70
N ASP A 298 1.56 6.03 27.72
CA ASP A 298 1.24 4.62 27.87
C ASP A 298 2.52 3.80 27.83
N LEU A 299 2.78 3.09 28.93
CA LEU A 299 4.04 2.40 29.18
C LEU A 299 3.86 0.89 29.33
N LYS A 300 2.63 0.39 29.31
CA LYS A 300 2.33 -1.04 29.52
C LYS A 300 2.53 -1.83 28.23
N PRO A 301 2.80 -3.15 28.28
CA PRO A 301 2.74 -4.00 27.10
C PRO A 301 1.40 -3.88 26.37
N PHE A 302 1.39 -4.18 25.08
CA PHE A 302 0.17 -4.11 24.27
C PHE A 302 -0.73 -5.31 24.59
N VAL A 303 -2.00 -5.05 24.88
CA VAL A 303 -3.04 -6.08 25.07
C VAL A 303 -3.84 -6.19 23.78
N ASP A 304 -4.44 -5.11 23.31
CA ASP A 304 -5.22 -5.09 22.06
C ASP A 304 -4.29 -5.11 20.83
N GLY A 305 -3.10 -4.51 20.95
CA GLY A 305 -2.20 -4.30 19.83
C GLY A 305 -2.56 -3.03 19.04
N LEU A 306 -1.89 -2.88 17.91
CA LEU A 306 -2.00 -1.71 17.04
C LEU A 306 -2.53 -2.10 15.67
N TYR A 307 -3.19 -1.14 15.04
CA TYR A 307 -3.50 -1.14 13.62
C TYR A 307 -2.49 -0.25 12.90
N GLY A 308 -1.83 -0.75 11.86
CA GLY A 308 -0.95 0.06 11.03
C GLY A 308 -1.72 0.74 9.90
N CYS A 309 -1.64 2.06 9.79
CA CYS A 309 -2.24 2.81 8.69
C CYS A 309 -1.26 3.90 8.29
N SER A 310 -0.44 3.63 7.28
CA SER A 310 0.73 4.45 6.98
C SER A 310 0.83 4.73 5.49
N GLU A 311 1.21 5.95 5.11
CA GLU A 311 1.51 6.30 3.71
C GLU A 311 2.51 5.29 3.11
N MET A 312 3.57 4.99 3.87
CA MET A 312 4.55 3.99 3.49
C MET A 312 4.51 2.78 4.44
N PHE A 313 4.39 1.57 3.89
CA PHE A 313 4.61 0.33 4.62
C PHE A 313 6.11 0.05 4.72
N VAL A 314 6.72 0.59 5.78
CA VAL A 314 8.16 0.48 6.05
C VAL A 314 8.52 -0.87 6.68
N ASN A 315 9.78 -1.31 6.55
CA ASN A 315 10.29 -2.54 7.18
C ASN A 315 10.02 -2.61 8.70
N GLY A 316 10.01 -1.46 9.36
CA GLY A 316 9.64 -1.34 10.77
C GLY A 316 8.29 -1.98 11.11
N PHE A 317 7.25 -1.75 10.29
CA PHE A 317 5.93 -2.38 10.49
C PHE A 317 6.00 -3.90 10.31
N LEU A 318 6.78 -4.42 9.35
CA LEU A 318 6.97 -5.86 9.21
C LEU A 318 7.59 -6.46 10.50
N LYS A 319 8.57 -5.78 11.09
CA LYS A 319 9.15 -6.21 12.38
C LYS A 319 8.14 -6.11 13.52
N LEU A 320 7.23 -5.14 13.52
CA LEU A 320 6.13 -5.04 14.49
C LEU A 320 5.07 -6.15 14.30
N ILE A 321 4.75 -6.53 13.07
CA ILE A 321 3.89 -7.70 12.77
C ILE A 321 4.56 -8.97 13.31
N GLN A 322 5.85 -9.17 13.04
CA GLN A 322 6.62 -10.32 13.55
C GLN A 322 6.75 -10.33 15.09
N ALA A 323 6.68 -9.16 15.72
CA ALA A 323 6.65 -9.02 17.16
C ALA A 323 5.25 -9.13 17.77
N ASP A 324 4.23 -9.44 16.96
CA ASP A 324 2.82 -9.53 17.31
C ASP A 324 2.27 -8.22 17.90
N ILE A 325 2.77 -7.06 17.49
CA ILE A 325 2.27 -5.74 17.96
C ILE A 325 1.22 -5.20 17.00
N ILE A 326 1.46 -5.32 15.69
CA ILE A 326 0.48 -4.97 14.67
C ILE A 326 -0.40 -6.20 14.48
N ARG A 327 -1.54 -6.22 15.17
CA ARG A 327 -2.47 -7.36 15.21
C ARG A 327 -3.93 -6.97 15.35
N ARG A 328 -4.23 -5.71 15.67
CA ARG A 328 -5.60 -5.20 15.78
C ARG A 328 -6.19 -5.08 14.37
N ALA A 329 -7.13 -5.96 14.06
CA ALA A 329 -7.81 -5.95 12.77
C ALA A 329 -8.80 -4.78 12.68
N VAL A 330 -8.94 -4.24 11.47
CA VAL A 330 -10.01 -3.32 11.10
C VAL A 330 -10.79 -3.89 9.93
N TYR A 331 -12.10 -3.67 9.94
CA TYR A 331 -13.05 -4.25 8.99
C TYR A 331 -13.68 -3.16 8.12
N PRO A 332 -13.92 -3.40 6.82
CA PRO A 332 -14.47 -2.42 5.88
C PRO A 332 -15.99 -2.25 6.01
N HIS A 333 -16.50 -2.10 7.24
CA HIS A 333 -17.91 -1.80 7.51
C HIS A 333 -18.08 -1.01 8.81
N THR A 334 -18.68 0.18 8.71
CA THR A 334 -18.74 1.15 9.82
C THR A 334 -19.48 0.60 11.04
N GLY A 335 -20.63 -0.06 10.84
CA GLY A 335 -21.41 -0.63 11.94
C GLY A 335 -20.66 -1.75 12.66
N LEU A 336 -20.08 -2.67 11.89
CA LEU A 336 -19.30 -3.80 12.41
C LEU A 336 -18.08 -3.31 13.20
N GLN A 337 -17.33 -2.36 12.63
CA GLN A 337 -16.17 -1.78 13.30
C GLN A 337 -16.55 -1.09 14.61
N LYS A 338 -17.69 -0.39 14.67
CA LYS A 338 -18.17 0.25 15.90
C LYS A 338 -18.55 -0.76 16.99
N LEU A 339 -19.13 -1.91 16.61
CA LEU A 339 -19.42 -2.99 17.57
C LEU A 339 -18.14 -3.60 18.14
N LEU A 340 -17.13 -3.83 17.31
CA LEU A 340 -15.80 -4.28 17.76
C LEU A 340 -15.14 -3.26 18.70
N ASN A 341 -15.14 -1.98 18.32
CA ASN A 341 -14.55 -0.92 19.14
C ASN A 341 -15.22 -0.74 20.51
N SER A 342 -16.52 -1.06 20.61
CA SER A 342 -17.28 -0.99 21.86
C SER A 342 -17.31 -2.33 22.62
N HIS A 343 -16.58 -3.34 22.14
CA HIS A 343 -16.51 -4.69 22.69
C HIS A 343 -17.88 -5.38 22.83
N LYS A 344 -18.87 -4.98 22.01
CA LYS A 344 -20.16 -5.66 21.94
C LYS A 344 -20.07 -6.99 21.20
N ILE A 345 -19.07 -7.13 20.35
CA ILE A 345 -18.68 -8.38 19.67
C ILE A 345 -17.16 -8.53 19.73
N THR A 346 -16.69 -9.73 19.40
CA THR A 346 -15.26 -10.04 19.18
C THR A 346 -15.08 -10.56 17.74
N GLU A 347 -13.83 -10.86 17.35
CA GLU A 347 -13.58 -11.53 16.07
C GLU A 347 -14.04 -13.00 16.07
N THR A 348 -14.27 -13.60 17.23
CA THR A 348 -14.92 -14.93 17.33
C THR A 348 -16.41 -14.80 17.09
N VAL A 349 -16.94 -15.60 16.17
CA VAL A 349 -18.35 -15.59 15.78
C VAL A 349 -19.18 -16.45 16.73
N SER A 350 -20.35 -15.95 17.12
CA SER A 350 -21.34 -16.69 17.92
C SER A 350 -22.76 -16.15 17.66
N LEU A 351 -23.78 -16.74 18.30
CA LEU A 351 -25.13 -16.18 18.29
C LEU A 351 -25.19 -14.79 18.92
N ASP A 352 -24.31 -14.47 19.88
CA ASP A 352 -24.23 -13.12 20.46
C ASP A 352 -23.80 -12.09 19.41
N THR A 353 -22.99 -12.51 18.42
CA THR A 353 -22.64 -11.67 17.26
C THR A 353 -23.89 -11.30 16.47
N LEU A 354 -24.75 -12.26 16.13
CA LEU A 354 -26.02 -12.00 15.43
C LEU A 354 -26.95 -11.09 16.24
N ASN A 355 -27.08 -11.37 17.54
CA ASN A 355 -27.88 -10.54 18.46
C ASN A 355 -27.39 -9.09 18.49
N ALA A 356 -26.08 -8.89 18.58
CA ALA A 356 -25.48 -7.55 18.60
C ALA A 356 -25.65 -6.80 17.26
N LEU A 357 -25.50 -7.50 16.13
CA LEU A 357 -25.74 -6.95 14.80
C LEU A 357 -27.20 -6.51 14.63
N ARG A 358 -28.14 -7.36 15.06
CA ARG A 358 -29.57 -7.06 15.01
C ARG A 358 -29.97 -5.91 15.92
N GLN A 359 -29.47 -5.88 17.16
CA GLN A 359 -29.68 -4.74 18.08
C GLN A 359 -29.11 -3.42 17.56
N ALA A 360 -28.10 -3.49 16.70
CA ALA A 360 -27.52 -2.34 16.01
C ALA A 360 -28.17 -2.05 14.65
N GLU A 361 -29.26 -2.76 14.31
CA GLU A 361 -30.01 -2.61 13.06
C GLU A 361 -29.14 -2.83 11.80
N LEU A 362 -28.11 -3.67 11.92
CA LEU A 362 -27.21 -4.03 10.80
C LEU A 362 -27.70 -5.25 10.03
N ILE A 363 -28.59 -6.04 10.62
CA ILE A 363 -29.28 -7.16 10.00
C ILE A 363 -30.74 -7.21 10.47
N GLN A 364 -31.61 -7.82 9.67
CA GLN A 364 -33.04 -7.93 9.98
C GLN A 364 -33.44 -9.32 10.55
N SER A 365 -34.71 -9.42 10.96
CA SER A 365 -35.36 -10.69 11.26
C SER A 365 -36.80 -10.64 10.75
N PRO A 366 -37.21 -11.51 9.82
CA PRO A 366 -36.38 -12.53 9.14
C PRO A 366 -35.22 -11.93 8.34
N LEU A 367 -34.13 -12.68 8.18
CA LEU A 367 -32.96 -12.27 7.40
C LEU A 367 -33.32 -12.15 5.92
N THR A 368 -32.84 -11.07 5.31
CA THR A 368 -32.94 -10.83 3.87
C THR A 368 -31.73 -11.42 3.14
N GLY A 369 -31.80 -11.47 1.81
CA GLY A 369 -30.64 -11.84 0.98
C GLY A 369 -29.44 -10.90 1.17
N GLU A 370 -29.68 -9.60 1.41
CA GLU A 370 -28.62 -8.63 1.71
C GLU A 370 -27.97 -8.92 3.07
N ASP A 371 -28.77 -9.29 4.08
CA ASP A 371 -28.24 -9.67 5.40
C ASP A 371 -27.36 -10.92 5.28
N VAL A 372 -27.79 -11.93 4.54
CA VAL A 372 -26.99 -13.16 4.37
C VAL A 372 -25.73 -12.91 3.54
N ALA A 373 -25.79 -12.07 2.51
CA ALA A 373 -24.58 -11.65 1.80
C ALA A 373 -23.62 -10.90 2.72
N PHE A 374 -24.12 -10.01 3.59
CA PHE A 374 -23.32 -9.32 4.60
C PHE A 374 -22.69 -10.30 5.60
N LEU A 375 -23.48 -11.22 6.16
CA LEU A 375 -23.03 -12.20 7.14
C LEU A 375 -21.98 -13.14 6.55
N THR A 376 -22.17 -13.58 5.30
CA THR A 376 -21.23 -14.44 4.59
C THR A 376 -19.94 -13.70 4.25
N ARG A 377 -20.04 -12.47 3.72
CA ARG A 377 -18.87 -11.63 3.39
C ARG A 377 -17.91 -11.44 4.56
N PHE A 378 -18.44 -11.32 5.77
CA PHE A 378 -17.63 -11.14 6.99
C PHE A 378 -17.38 -12.45 7.74
N GLY A 379 -17.67 -13.61 7.15
CA GLY A 379 -17.45 -14.93 7.74
C GLY A 379 -18.26 -15.21 9.01
N ILE A 380 -19.35 -14.46 9.22
CA ILE A 380 -20.31 -14.72 10.29
C ILE A 380 -21.16 -15.92 9.91
N PHE A 381 -21.54 -16.02 8.63
CA PHE A 381 -22.07 -17.25 8.03
C PHE A 381 -21.00 -17.91 7.15
N ASN A 382 -21.12 -19.23 6.98
CA ASN A 382 -20.31 -20.01 6.05
C ASN A 382 -20.68 -19.66 4.58
N ASP A 383 -19.71 -19.78 3.67
CA ASP A 383 -19.84 -19.40 2.25
C ASP A 383 -20.95 -20.13 1.48
N ASP A 384 -21.36 -21.31 1.96
CA ASP A 384 -22.42 -22.12 1.36
C ASP A 384 -23.84 -21.67 1.75
N CYS A 385 -23.99 -20.71 2.67
CA CYS A 385 -25.28 -20.26 3.17
C CYS A 385 -25.92 -19.24 2.22
N THR A 386 -27.14 -19.53 1.75
CA THR A 386 -27.89 -18.68 0.83
C THR A 386 -29.32 -18.45 1.34
N VAL A 387 -30.06 -17.54 0.70
CA VAL A 387 -31.50 -17.29 0.99
C VAL A 387 -32.32 -17.53 -0.26
N GLU A 388 -33.36 -18.37 -0.12
CA GLU A 388 -34.36 -18.62 -1.15
C GLU A 388 -35.75 -18.59 -0.53
N ASP A 389 -36.68 -17.83 -1.12
CA ASP A 389 -38.09 -17.74 -0.68
C ASP A 389 -38.28 -17.46 0.84
N GLY A 390 -37.36 -16.70 1.44
CA GLY A 390 -37.39 -16.34 2.88
C GLY A 390 -36.83 -17.42 3.81
N GLN A 391 -36.26 -18.50 3.27
CA GLN A 391 -35.59 -19.56 4.02
C GLN A 391 -34.09 -19.50 3.78
N LEU A 392 -33.32 -19.82 4.82
CA LEU A 392 -31.89 -20.08 4.69
C LEU A 392 -31.70 -21.48 4.08
N VAL A 393 -30.78 -21.58 3.13
CA VAL A 393 -30.48 -22.80 2.39
C VAL A 393 -29.00 -23.13 2.53
N LEU A 394 -28.72 -24.36 2.94
CA LEU A 394 -27.36 -24.91 3.04
C LEU A 394 -27.38 -26.36 2.52
N GLY A 395 -26.98 -26.55 1.26
CA GLY A 395 -27.15 -27.83 0.57
C GLY A 395 -28.63 -28.24 0.51
N ASP A 396 -28.97 -29.41 1.05
CA ASP A 396 -30.36 -29.90 1.11
C ASP A 396 -31.14 -29.38 2.33
N LEU A 397 -30.47 -28.70 3.26
CA LEU A 397 -31.12 -28.18 4.47
C LEU A 397 -31.81 -26.86 4.18
N ARG A 398 -33.03 -26.73 4.71
CA ARG A 398 -33.83 -25.50 4.68
C ARG A 398 -34.37 -25.21 6.07
N PHE A 399 -34.20 -23.96 6.50
CA PHE A 399 -34.70 -23.50 7.79
C PHE A 399 -35.17 -22.05 7.67
N GLU A 400 -36.09 -21.66 8.54
CA GLU A 400 -36.61 -20.30 8.59
C GLU A 400 -35.46 -19.31 8.85
N ALA A 401 -35.51 -18.16 8.18
CA ALA A 401 -34.52 -17.09 8.35
C ALA A 401 -34.84 -16.18 9.54
N ASP A 402 -35.72 -16.59 10.44
CA ASP A 402 -36.19 -15.79 11.56
C ASP A 402 -35.31 -15.98 12.81
N LEU A 403 -34.58 -14.93 13.19
CA LEU A 403 -33.77 -14.90 14.41
C LEU A 403 -34.61 -14.82 15.70
N ASP A 404 -35.94 -14.65 15.63
CA ASP A 404 -36.83 -14.76 16.79
C ASP A 404 -37.37 -16.18 17.00
N ASP A 405 -37.22 -17.08 16.03
CA ASP A 405 -37.65 -18.46 16.16
C ASP A 405 -36.54 -19.32 16.79
N GLU A 406 -36.87 -20.00 17.90
CA GLU A 406 -35.89 -20.82 18.64
C GLU A 406 -35.34 -21.99 17.82
N THR A 407 -36.16 -22.56 16.91
CA THR A 407 -35.75 -23.68 16.07
C THR A 407 -34.80 -23.20 14.98
N ALA A 408 -35.12 -22.07 14.35
CA ALA A 408 -34.27 -21.40 13.38
C ALA A 408 -32.91 -21.02 14.00
N LEU A 409 -32.89 -20.39 15.18
CA LEU A 409 -31.64 -20.06 15.88
C LEU A 409 -30.79 -21.29 16.20
N ALA A 410 -31.41 -22.40 16.62
CA ALA A 410 -30.69 -23.65 16.87
C ALA A 410 -30.03 -24.19 15.59
N ASN A 411 -30.77 -24.20 14.48
CA ASN A 411 -30.25 -24.63 13.17
C ASN A 411 -29.14 -23.68 12.65
N ILE A 412 -29.31 -22.37 12.79
CA ILE A 412 -28.30 -21.37 12.41
C ILE A 412 -27.01 -21.61 13.18
N LYS A 413 -27.10 -21.85 14.50
CA LYS A 413 -25.95 -22.14 15.35
C LYS A 413 -25.22 -23.40 14.92
N GLU A 414 -25.95 -24.45 14.55
CA GLU A 414 -25.37 -25.75 14.22
C GLU A 414 -24.77 -25.79 12.81
N TYR A 415 -25.41 -25.13 11.84
CA TYR A 415 -25.08 -25.33 10.42
C TYR A 415 -24.53 -24.08 9.71
N CYS A 416 -24.95 -22.88 10.13
CA CYS A 416 -24.68 -21.65 9.36
C CYS A 416 -23.49 -20.85 9.86
N LEU A 417 -23.25 -20.80 11.17
CA LEU A 417 -22.24 -19.93 11.74
C LEU A 417 -20.83 -20.31 11.28
N GLY A 418 -20.07 -19.28 10.88
CA GLY A 418 -18.61 -19.36 10.77
C GLY A 418 -17.94 -19.36 12.14
N THR A 419 -16.61 -19.43 12.14
CA THR A 419 -15.82 -19.50 13.38
C THR A 419 -15.17 -18.17 13.77
N GLN A 420 -14.74 -17.39 12.79
CA GLN A 420 -14.08 -16.10 12.98
C GLN A 420 -14.47 -15.13 11.85
N LEU A 421 -14.52 -13.84 12.20
CA LEU A 421 -14.71 -12.78 11.23
C LEU A 421 -13.62 -12.82 10.14
N GLN A 422 -14.01 -12.52 8.90
CA GLN A 422 -13.15 -12.52 7.72
C GLN A 422 -13.01 -11.11 7.12
N GLY A 423 -11.94 -10.91 6.35
CA GLY A 423 -11.67 -9.63 5.66
C GLY A 423 -11.10 -8.53 6.56
N GLY A 424 -10.60 -8.86 7.75
CA GLY A 424 -9.96 -7.93 8.68
C GLY A 424 -8.51 -7.63 8.31
N SER A 425 -8.17 -6.36 8.12
CA SER A 425 -6.80 -5.90 7.83
C SER A 425 -6.11 -5.36 9.08
N ILE A 426 -4.83 -5.71 9.29
CA ILE A 426 -4.01 -5.18 10.39
C ILE A 426 -3.06 -4.08 9.95
N MET A 427 -2.80 -3.99 8.64
CA MET A 427 -1.89 -3.02 8.05
C MET A 427 -2.47 -2.49 6.75
N HIS A 428 -2.66 -1.19 6.65
CA HIS A 428 -2.88 -0.49 5.40
C HIS A 428 -1.67 0.35 5.02
N GLY A 429 -1.18 0.18 3.78
CA GLY A 429 -0.05 0.91 3.20
C GLY A 429 -0.39 1.56 1.87
N GLY A 430 0.12 2.77 1.59
CA GLY A 430 -0.04 3.40 0.27
C GLY A 430 1.00 2.93 -0.74
N PHE A 431 2.25 2.83 -0.29
CA PHE A 431 3.34 2.22 -1.05
C PHE A 431 4.37 1.55 -0.12
N PHE A 432 5.32 0.79 -0.66
CA PHE A 432 6.46 0.32 0.12
C PHE A 432 7.80 0.39 -0.61
N LEU A 433 8.86 0.53 0.20
CA LEU A 433 10.26 0.46 -0.19
C LEU A 433 11.04 -0.04 1.04
N GLY A 434 11.94 -0.98 0.85
CA GLY A 434 12.61 -1.66 1.96
C GLY A 434 13.91 -2.33 1.56
N PRO A 435 14.59 -2.97 2.52
CA PRO A 435 15.72 -3.85 2.26
C PRO A 435 15.27 -5.16 1.55
N ALA A 436 16.22 -5.88 0.95
CA ALA A 436 15.91 -7.11 0.22
C ALA A 436 15.20 -8.19 1.06
N ASP A 437 15.49 -8.30 2.36
CA ASP A 437 14.82 -9.24 3.27
C ASP A 437 13.35 -8.89 3.50
N PHE A 438 12.98 -7.61 3.45
CA PHE A 438 11.59 -7.19 3.52
C PHE A 438 10.79 -7.73 2.33
N TYR A 439 11.29 -7.57 1.10
CA TYR A 439 10.63 -8.09 -0.10
C TYR A 439 10.56 -9.62 -0.10
N GLN A 440 11.64 -10.29 0.30
CA GLN A 440 11.66 -11.74 0.40
C GLN A 440 10.63 -12.25 1.42
N THR A 441 10.57 -11.60 2.59
CA THR A 441 9.60 -11.97 3.63
C THR A 441 8.16 -11.84 3.14
N LEU A 442 7.84 -10.81 2.35
CA LEU A 442 6.50 -10.65 1.78
C LEU A 442 6.19 -11.72 0.74
N ARG A 443 7.15 -12.10 -0.12
CA ARG A 443 6.98 -13.18 -1.10
C ARG A 443 6.75 -14.55 -0.45
N ASP A 444 7.45 -14.81 0.65
CA ASP A 444 7.39 -16.09 1.37
C ASP A 444 6.27 -16.10 2.42
N MET A 445 5.52 -15.01 2.58
CA MET A 445 4.47 -14.89 3.58
C MET A 445 3.28 -15.80 3.22
N PRO A 446 2.80 -16.65 4.15
CA PRO A 446 1.59 -17.43 3.90
C PRO A 446 0.39 -16.52 3.60
N ASP A 447 -0.47 -16.95 2.67
CA ASP A 447 -1.60 -16.15 2.18
C ASP A 447 -2.53 -15.68 3.32
N GLU A 448 -2.78 -16.52 4.33
CA GLU A 448 -3.57 -16.15 5.52
C GLU A 448 -3.03 -14.88 6.21
N LYS A 449 -1.71 -14.75 6.33
CA LYS A 449 -1.07 -13.56 6.94
C LYS A 449 -0.99 -12.40 5.97
N LEU A 450 -0.69 -12.69 4.71
CA LEU A 450 -0.53 -11.69 3.66
C LEU A 450 -1.87 -11.00 3.36
N ASN A 451 -2.99 -11.73 3.41
CA ASN A 451 -4.34 -11.20 3.26
C ASN A 451 -4.73 -10.20 4.35
N ARG A 452 -4.01 -10.15 5.48
CA ARG A 452 -4.23 -9.13 6.53
C ARG A 452 -3.46 -7.82 6.26
N ILE A 453 -2.61 -7.78 5.24
CA ILE A 453 -1.89 -6.59 4.79
C ILE A 453 -2.57 -6.09 3.51
N ASN A 454 -3.12 -4.88 3.56
CA ASN A 454 -3.82 -4.28 2.44
C ASN A 454 -3.04 -3.07 1.91
N MET A 455 -2.49 -3.19 0.70
CA MET A 455 -1.89 -2.05 0.02
C MET A 455 -3.00 -1.35 -0.77
N SER A 456 -3.27 -0.07 -0.48
CA SER A 456 -4.44 0.66 -0.98
C SER A 456 -4.06 2.04 -1.53
N THR A 457 -5.00 2.74 -2.16
CA THR A 457 -4.73 4.04 -2.80
C THR A 457 -4.34 5.11 -1.78
N ILE A 458 -3.62 6.13 -2.23
CA ILE A 458 -3.24 7.26 -1.38
C ILE A 458 -4.47 8.06 -0.93
N ALA A 459 -5.57 8.03 -1.70
CA ALA A 459 -6.83 8.64 -1.30
C ALA A 459 -7.37 7.98 -0.02
N PHE A 460 -7.35 6.65 0.05
CA PHE A 460 -7.74 5.94 1.27
C PHE A 460 -6.81 6.30 2.42
N ILE A 461 -5.49 6.22 2.23
CA ILE A 461 -4.51 6.36 3.30
C ILE A 461 -4.46 7.80 3.85
N ASN A 462 -4.36 8.80 2.97
CA ASN A 462 -4.06 10.18 3.36
C ASN A 462 -5.29 11.08 3.49
N GLN A 463 -6.47 10.69 3.01
CA GLN A 463 -7.71 11.42 3.29
C GLN A 463 -8.48 10.81 4.45
N LEU A 464 -9.14 11.69 5.20
CA LEU A 464 -10.18 11.29 6.14
C LEU A 464 -11.57 11.25 5.49
N TYR A 465 -11.78 11.98 4.40
CA TYR A 465 -13.05 12.01 3.67
C TYR A 465 -13.29 10.70 2.91
N GLY A 466 -14.44 10.62 2.23
CA GLY A 466 -14.83 9.43 1.48
C GLY A 466 -14.06 9.23 0.19
N ASP A 467 -13.71 7.98 -0.07
CA ASP A 467 -13.20 7.45 -1.34
C ASP A 467 -13.85 6.09 -1.64
N ARG A 468 -13.38 5.40 -2.68
CA ARG A 468 -13.90 4.08 -3.11
C ARG A 468 -13.79 2.97 -2.05
N HIS A 469 -12.81 3.03 -1.15
CA HIS A 469 -12.57 2.02 -0.12
C HIS A 469 -13.15 2.39 1.26
N GLY A 470 -13.65 3.62 1.46
CA GLY A 470 -14.28 3.96 2.73
C GLY A 470 -14.70 5.41 2.88
N ASP A 471 -15.78 5.62 3.64
CA ASP A 471 -16.25 6.93 4.06
C ASP A 471 -15.53 7.45 5.32
N GLU A 472 -15.83 8.70 5.68
CA GLU A 472 -15.25 9.32 6.88
C GLU A 472 -15.63 8.58 8.18
N ALA A 473 -16.86 8.07 8.26
CA ALA A 473 -17.34 7.39 9.46
C ALA A 473 -16.58 6.08 9.70
N LEU A 474 -16.31 5.33 8.63
CA LEU A 474 -15.51 4.11 8.63
C LEU A 474 -14.08 4.44 9.06
N LYS A 475 -13.41 5.36 8.37
CA LYS A 475 -12.01 5.70 8.65
C LYS A 475 -11.81 6.18 10.08
N ARG A 476 -12.73 6.99 10.62
CA ARG A 476 -12.71 7.41 12.04
C ARG A 476 -12.90 6.23 12.99
N ALA A 477 -13.79 5.30 12.67
CA ALA A 477 -13.99 4.09 13.48
C ALA A 477 -12.74 3.18 13.45
N GLN A 478 -12.05 3.06 12.33
CA GLN A 478 -10.84 2.25 12.22
C GLN A 478 -9.64 2.93 12.92
N ARG A 479 -9.48 4.25 12.76
CA ARG A 479 -8.29 5.03 13.14
C ARG A 479 -8.37 5.65 14.54
N VAL A 480 -8.79 4.87 15.53
CA VAL A 480 -8.87 5.31 16.93
C VAL A 480 -7.47 5.47 17.55
N LYS A 481 -7.36 6.37 18.55
CA LYS A 481 -6.13 6.67 19.32
C LYS A 481 -4.89 6.81 18.42
N ALA A 482 -5.05 7.50 17.28
CA ALA A 482 -4.03 7.53 16.24
C ALA A 482 -2.78 8.31 16.66
N SER A 483 -1.62 7.77 16.32
CA SER A 483 -0.31 8.38 16.50
C SER A 483 0.38 8.50 15.14
N PHE A 484 0.55 9.74 14.68
CA PHE A 484 1.26 10.08 13.44
C PHE A 484 2.61 10.70 13.80
N ILE A 485 3.69 9.95 13.56
CA ILE A 485 5.04 10.37 13.98
C ILE A 485 5.87 10.68 12.74
N ASN A 486 6.13 11.97 12.53
CA ASN A 486 6.83 12.49 11.35
C ASN A 486 8.03 13.36 11.76
N THR A 487 9.03 13.41 10.90
CA THR A 487 10.20 14.28 11.04
C THR A 487 10.00 15.55 10.21
N CYS A 488 10.51 16.66 10.72
CA CYS A 488 10.62 17.91 9.96
C CYS A 488 12.01 18.50 10.11
N MET A 489 12.40 19.32 9.13
CA MET A 489 13.60 20.16 9.23
C MET A 489 13.16 21.55 9.70
N MET A 490 14.00 22.20 10.49
CA MET A 490 13.84 23.62 10.83
C MET A 490 14.79 24.44 9.96
N ALA A 491 14.28 25.52 9.38
CA ALA A 491 15.04 26.48 8.58
C ALA A 491 15.73 27.53 9.45
#